data_AF-A0A1Q6LPQ2-F1
#
_entry.id   AF-A0A1Q6LPQ2-F1
#
_cell.length_a   1.000
_cell.length_b   1.000
_cell.length_c   1.000
_cell.angle_alpha   90.00
_cell.angle_beta   90.00
_cell.angle_gamma   90.00
#
_symmetry.space_group_name_H-M   'P 1'
#
loop_
_entity.id
_entity.type
_entity.pdbx_description
1 polymer ?
#
loop_
_entity_poly.entity_id
_entity_poly.type
_entity_poly.pdbx_seq_one_letter_code
_entity_poly.pdbx_strand_id
1 'polypeptide(L)'
;MKELIEELKLNRVAYLLEIMEKKDFDSKINALKKLEKMKITPNIGLFLIQNSTKNYGVNDNNGGLNASILSLCFKNYYDVYTDAIEKVYKNLLPNVQNKVVYLLTTVDSESALKLYVDLVLKNYKNSDFIPISNLFERPYLYDYLFPKLYKALKFKNAKNNILILLNDYLAAGIVPVEDLKKNKKIICDALMRVFNIALKTNFKNTFDALNDEEYINLRFFLEICINIESFVSNKETSEALEKLLNKKDNQLKLFIIDNYYKKNKEVKESTIEQISKDKYSR
;
A
#
# COMPACT_ATOMS: atom_id res chain seq x y z
N MET A 1 36.83 -13.72 -22.61
CA MET A 1 36.26 -14.90 -21.90
C MET A 1 35.06 -14.54 -21.02
N LYS A 2 35.14 -13.55 -20.12
CA LYS A 2 33.98 -13.12 -19.31
C LYS A 2 32.78 -12.62 -20.15
N GLU A 3 33.04 -11.83 -21.19
CA GLU A 3 32.00 -11.34 -22.11
C GLU A 3 31.32 -12.47 -22.89
N LEU A 4 32.09 -13.40 -23.44
CA LEU A 4 31.58 -14.59 -24.13
C LEU A 4 30.67 -15.45 -23.23
N ILE A 5 31.03 -15.62 -21.96
CA ILE A 5 30.20 -16.36 -20.99
C ILE A 5 28.87 -15.63 -20.75
N GLU A 6 28.89 -14.31 -20.69
CA GLU A 6 27.68 -13.50 -20.48
C GLU A 6 26.76 -13.51 -21.72
N GLU A 7 27.33 -13.43 -22.91
CA GLU A 7 26.60 -13.57 -24.18
C GLU A 7 25.92 -14.94 -24.30
N LEU A 8 26.62 -16.03 -23.98
CA LEU A 8 26.05 -17.38 -23.98
C LEU A 8 24.87 -17.52 -22.99
N LYS A 9 24.94 -16.86 -21.82
CA LYS A 9 23.82 -16.83 -20.88
C LYS A 9 22.63 -16.04 -21.43
N LEU A 10 22.87 -14.89 -22.06
CA LEU A 10 21.81 -14.10 -22.70
C LEU A 10 21.14 -14.90 -23.82
N ASN A 11 21.90 -15.60 -24.66
CA ASN A 11 21.35 -16.47 -25.71
C ASN A 11 20.48 -17.59 -25.11
N ARG A 12 20.91 -18.18 -23.99
CA ARG A 12 20.11 -19.17 -23.27
C ARG A 12 18.81 -18.56 -22.72
N VAL A 13 18.85 -17.35 -22.16
CA VAL A 13 17.66 -16.65 -21.67
C VAL A 13 16.71 -16.33 -22.83
N ALA A 14 17.23 -15.82 -23.94
CA ALA A 14 16.45 -15.53 -25.14
C ALA A 14 15.73 -16.78 -25.67
N TYR A 15 16.44 -17.91 -25.74
CA TYR A 15 15.84 -19.19 -26.14
C TYR A 15 14.71 -19.63 -25.19
N LEU A 16 14.88 -19.47 -23.88
CA LEU A 16 13.83 -19.80 -22.90
C LEU A 16 12.61 -18.88 -23.05
N LEU A 17 12.81 -17.58 -23.28
CA LEU A 17 11.72 -16.65 -23.54
C LEU A 17 10.99 -16.96 -24.86
N GLU A 18 11.71 -17.41 -25.88
CA GLU A 18 11.10 -17.85 -27.14
C GLU A 18 10.21 -19.10 -26.93
N ILE A 19 10.66 -20.06 -26.12
CA ILE A 19 9.81 -21.19 -25.71
C ILE A 19 8.55 -20.67 -25.00
N MET A 20 8.71 -19.74 -24.05
CA MET A 20 7.59 -19.14 -23.34
C MET A 20 6.61 -18.42 -24.26
N GLU A 21 7.09 -17.83 -25.35
CA GLU A 21 6.27 -17.10 -26.32
C GLU A 21 5.49 -18.08 -27.21
N LYS A 22 6.16 -19.11 -27.75
CA LYS A 22 5.66 -19.91 -28.88
C LYS A 22 5.10 -21.30 -28.56
N LYS A 23 5.41 -21.88 -27.39
CA LYS A 23 5.11 -23.30 -27.10
C LYS A 23 3.84 -23.50 -26.24
N ASP A 24 3.48 -24.74 -25.96
CA ASP A 24 2.37 -25.13 -25.10
C ASP A 24 2.61 -24.76 -23.62
N PHE A 25 1.53 -24.77 -22.81
CA PHE A 25 1.56 -24.37 -21.40
C PHE A 25 2.69 -25.06 -20.60
N ASP A 26 2.83 -26.38 -20.68
CA ASP A 26 3.83 -27.13 -19.90
C ASP A 26 5.25 -26.73 -20.30
N SER A 27 5.49 -26.54 -21.60
CA SER A 27 6.76 -26.02 -22.11
C SER A 27 7.07 -24.62 -21.56
N LYS A 28 6.08 -23.72 -21.48
CA LYS A 28 6.26 -22.36 -20.92
C LYS A 28 6.61 -22.41 -19.44
N ILE A 29 5.88 -23.22 -18.66
CA ILE A 29 6.14 -23.38 -17.22
C ILE A 29 7.53 -23.99 -16.99
N ASN A 30 7.92 -24.98 -17.77
CA ASN A 30 9.25 -25.59 -17.70
C ASN A 30 10.37 -24.60 -18.06
N ALA A 31 10.13 -23.71 -19.03
CA ALA A 31 11.08 -22.65 -19.36
C ALA A 31 11.23 -21.62 -18.21
N LEU A 32 10.13 -21.21 -17.58
CA LEU A 32 10.18 -20.34 -16.39
C LEU A 32 10.97 -20.99 -15.25
N LYS A 33 10.71 -22.27 -14.94
CA LYS A 33 11.46 -23.02 -13.91
C LYS A 33 12.95 -23.10 -14.21
N LYS A 34 13.35 -23.11 -15.49
CA LYS A 34 14.76 -23.05 -15.88
C LYS A 34 15.33 -21.65 -15.67
N LEU A 35 14.59 -20.59 -15.98
CA LEU A 35 14.98 -19.20 -15.70
C LEU A 35 15.15 -18.95 -14.19
N GLU A 36 14.24 -19.47 -13.36
CA GLU A 36 14.29 -19.34 -11.90
C GLU A 36 15.57 -19.88 -11.27
N LYS A 37 16.18 -20.91 -11.88
CA LYS A 37 17.43 -21.52 -11.42
C LYS A 37 18.69 -20.76 -11.89
N MET A 38 18.53 -19.77 -12.77
CA MET A 38 19.65 -18.99 -13.29
C MET A 38 20.01 -17.85 -12.34
N LYS A 39 21.32 -17.58 -12.20
CA LYS A 39 21.77 -16.35 -11.55
C LYS A 39 21.44 -15.15 -12.44
N ILE A 40 20.54 -14.29 -11.98
CA ILE A 40 20.15 -13.08 -12.70
C ILE A 40 21.22 -12.00 -12.48
N THR A 41 22.02 -11.76 -13.52
CA THR A 41 22.97 -10.63 -13.59
C THR A 41 22.21 -9.36 -14.02
N PRO A 42 22.82 -8.16 -13.86
CA PRO A 42 22.22 -6.91 -14.35
C PRO A 42 21.78 -6.96 -15.82
N ASN A 43 22.63 -7.47 -16.73
CA ASN A 43 22.29 -7.52 -18.15
C ASN A 43 21.14 -8.49 -18.44
N ILE A 44 21.12 -9.65 -17.77
CA ILE A 44 20.00 -10.60 -17.89
C ILE A 44 18.70 -9.97 -17.37
N GLY A 45 18.74 -9.30 -16.22
CA GLY A 45 17.55 -8.64 -15.67
C GLY A 45 17.02 -7.53 -16.58
N LEU A 46 17.91 -6.69 -17.14
CA LEU A 46 17.52 -5.68 -18.13
C LEU A 46 16.84 -6.31 -19.36
N PHE A 47 17.38 -7.40 -19.87
CA PHE A 47 16.81 -8.12 -21.00
C PHE A 47 15.43 -8.73 -20.65
N LEU A 48 15.29 -9.30 -19.45
CA LEU A 48 14.01 -9.83 -18.95
C LEU A 48 12.95 -8.73 -18.78
N ILE A 49 13.32 -7.58 -18.22
CA ILE A 49 12.42 -6.42 -18.05
C ILE A 49 11.93 -5.94 -19.42
N GLN A 50 12.81 -5.80 -20.41
CA GLN A 50 12.41 -5.41 -21.77
C GLN A 50 11.44 -6.40 -22.42
N ASN A 51 11.64 -7.70 -22.20
CA ASN A 51 10.78 -8.74 -22.77
C ASN A 51 9.48 -8.95 -21.97
N SER A 52 9.34 -8.36 -20.77
CA SER A 52 8.14 -8.48 -19.95
C SER A 52 6.89 -7.80 -20.52
N THR A 53 7.01 -7.07 -21.64
CA THR A 53 5.86 -6.50 -22.37
C THR A 53 5.30 -7.44 -23.43
N LYS A 54 5.97 -8.57 -23.71
CA LYS A 54 5.51 -9.55 -24.70
C LYS A 54 4.30 -10.33 -24.22
N ASN A 55 3.53 -10.91 -25.13
CA ASN A 55 2.42 -11.79 -24.75
C ASN A 55 2.88 -13.24 -24.61
N TYR A 56 2.90 -13.77 -23.39
CA TYR A 56 3.20 -15.17 -23.12
C TYR A 56 1.95 -16.06 -23.02
N GLY A 57 0.74 -15.52 -23.22
CA GLY A 57 -0.51 -16.29 -23.30
C GLY A 57 -0.97 -16.98 -22.02
N VAL A 58 -0.28 -16.75 -20.90
CA VAL A 58 -0.64 -17.28 -19.57
C VAL A 58 -0.85 -16.08 -18.65
N ASN A 59 -2.10 -15.65 -18.56
CA ASN A 59 -2.53 -14.50 -17.78
C ASN A 59 -3.38 -14.97 -16.61
N ASP A 60 -3.03 -14.53 -15.41
CA ASP A 60 -3.86 -14.67 -14.21
C ASP A 60 -4.08 -13.30 -13.56
N ASN A 61 -4.84 -13.24 -12.46
CA ASN A 61 -5.08 -11.99 -11.73
C ASN A 61 -3.79 -11.36 -11.17
N ASN A 62 -2.69 -12.11 -11.11
CA ASN A 62 -1.39 -11.67 -10.60
C ASN A 62 -0.40 -11.27 -11.72
N GLY A 63 -0.83 -11.26 -12.98
CA GLY A 63 0.01 -10.90 -14.13
C GLY A 63 0.74 -12.06 -14.80
N GLY A 64 0.50 -13.30 -14.36
CA GLY A 64 0.97 -14.53 -15.00
C GLY A 64 2.47 -14.57 -15.26
N LEU A 65 2.86 -15.10 -16.43
CA LEU A 65 4.27 -15.29 -16.78
C LEU A 65 5.05 -13.97 -16.85
N ASN A 66 4.41 -12.89 -17.31
CA ASN A 66 5.02 -11.55 -17.37
C ASN A 66 5.42 -11.04 -15.98
N ALA A 67 4.51 -11.17 -15.01
CA ALA A 67 4.77 -10.85 -13.61
C ALA A 67 5.85 -11.76 -12.99
N SER A 68 5.83 -13.05 -13.32
CA SER A 68 6.84 -14.00 -12.82
C SER A 68 8.25 -13.66 -13.32
N ILE A 69 8.40 -13.28 -14.60
CA ILE A 69 9.67 -12.81 -15.16
C ILE A 69 10.19 -11.58 -14.40
N LEU A 70 9.33 -10.58 -14.17
CA LEU A 70 9.70 -9.38 -13.42
C LEU A 70 10.06 -9.73 -11.97
N SER A 71 9.34 -10.65 -11.34
CA SER A 71 9.62 -11.11 -9.97
C SER A 71 11.03 -11.69 -9.84
N LEU A 72 11.59 -12.33 -10.88
CA LEU A 72 12.98 -12.79 -10.86
C LEU A 72 13.98 -11.62 -10.74
N CYS A 73 13.67 -10.50 -11.41
CA CYS A 73 14.49 -9.29 -11.39
C CYS A 73 14.45 -8.63 -10.01
N PHE A 74 13.30 -8.66 -9.32
CA PHE A 74 13.18 -8.10 -7.96
C PHE A 74 13.78 -8.99 -6.87
N LYS A 75 13.80 -10.32 -7.04
CA LYS A 75 14.53 -11.24 -6.14
C LYS A 75 16.04 -10.96 -6.11
N ASN A 76 16.60 -10.49 -7.22
CA ASN A 76 18.00 -10.09 -7.35
C ASN A 76 18.06 -8.66 -7.90
N TYR A 77 17.53 -7.71 -7.12
CA TYR A 77 17.35 -6.35 -7.57
C TYR A 77 18.69 -5.60 -7.73
N TYR A 78 18.77 -4.77 -8.77
CA TYR A 78 19.87 -3.83 -9.01
C TYR A 78 19.27 -2.48 -9.41
N ASP A 79 19.84 -1.36 -8.96
CA ASP A 79 19.25 -0.02 -9.18
C ASP A 79 19.08 0.33 -10.66
N VAL A 80 19.92 -0.21 -11.55
CA VAL A 80 19.79 -0.04 -13.01
C VAL A 80 18.45 -0.55 -13.57
N TYR A 81 17.72 -1.37 -12.81
CA TYR A 81 16.39 -1.85 -13.20
C TYR A 81 15.32 -0.79 -13.09
N THR A 82 15.47 0.22 -12.22
CA THR A 82 14.46 1.28 -12.01
C THR A 82 14.13 1.99 -13.33
N ASP A 83 15.15 2.48 -14.02
CA ASP A 83 14.99 3.18 -15.31
C ASP A 83 14.40 2.26 -16.39
N ALA A 84 14.79 0.98 -16.39
CA ALA A 84 14.26 0.01 -17.34
C ALA A 84 12.77 -0.28 -17.10
N ILE A 85 12.38 -0.44 -15.83
CA ILE A 85 11.00 -0.65 -15.40
C ILE A 85 10.15 0.56 -15.77
N GLU A 86 10.61 1.77 -15.45
CA GLU A 86 9.88 3.00 -15.78
C GLU A 86 9.58 3.10 -17.28
N LYS A 87 10.58 2.80 -18.13
CA LYS A 87 10.44 2.84 -19.59
C LYS A 87 9.39 1.87 -20.12
N VAL A 88 9.32 0.66 -19.56
CA VAL A 88 8.39 -0.38 -20.05
C VAL A 88 7.01 -0.33 -19.38
N TYR A 89 6.89 0.31 -18.22
CA TYR A 89 5.70 0.24 -17.35
C TYR A 89 4.37 0.48 -18.10
N LYS A 90 4.31 1.54 -18.91
CA LYS A 90 3.08 1.91 -19.65
C LYS A 90 2.65 0.88 -20.70
N ASN A 91 3.57 0.01 -21.12
CA ASN A 91 3.33 -1.03 -22.12
C ASN A 91 3.01 -2.39 -21.48
N LEU A 92 3.10 -2.49 -20.14
CA LEU A 92 2.71 -3.70 -19.41
C LEU A 92 1.20 -3.82 -19.32
N LEU A 93 0.71 -5.05 -19.22
CA LEU A 93 -0.70 -5.31 -18.91
C LEU A 93 -1.08 -4.74 -17.53
N PRO A 94 -2.34 -4.29 -17.30
CA PRO A 94 -2.74 -3.65 -16.05
C PRO A 94 -2.49 -4.49 -14.78
N ASN A 95 -2.74 -5.79 -14.82
CA ASN A 95 -2.42 -6.72 -13.72
C ASN A 95 -0.91 -6.80 -13.44
N VAL A 96 -0.08 -6.76 -14.50
CA VAL A 96 1.38 -6.73 -14.38
C VAL A 96 1.87 -5.38 -13.83
N GLN A 97 1.25 -4.26 -14.24
CA GLN A 97 1.52 -2.93 -13.67
C GLN A 97 1.29 -2.91 -12.16
N ASN A 98 0.15 -3.44 -11.70
CA ASN A 98 -0.15 -3.59 -10.28
C ASN A 98 0.90 -4.44 -9.56
N LYS A 99 1.35 -5.52 -10.19
CA LYS A 99 2.41 -6.36 -9.64
C LYS A 99 3.74 -5.64 -9.56
N VAL A 100 4.12 -4.82 -10.55
CA VAL A 100 5.33 -4.00 -10.51
C VAL A 100 5.30 -3.03 -9.34
N VAL A 101 4.19 -2.32 -9.16
CA VAL A 101 4.04 -1.39 -8.02
C VAL A 101 4.17 -2.12 -6.70
N TYR A 102 3.56 -3.30 -6.56
CA TYR A 102 3.77 -4.17 -5.40
C TYR A 102 5.26 -4.56 -5.25
N LEU A 103 5.92 -5.04 -6.30
CA LEU A 103 7.31 -5.50 -6.23
C LEU A 103 8.28 -4.37 -5.84
N LEU A 104 8.04 -3.13 -6.30
CA LEU A 104 8.85 -1.96 -5.91
C LEU A 104 8.83 -1.72 -4.40
N THR A 105 7.74 -2.04 -3.71
CA THR A 105 7.66 -1.91 -2.24
C THR A 105 8.42 -2.99 -1.48
N THR A 106 8.84 -4.07 -2.14
CA THR A 106 9.51 -5.22 -1.49
C THR A 106 11.02 -5.03 -1.35
N VAL A 107 11.61 -4.12 -2.13
CA VAL A 107 13.05 -3.87 -2.16
C VAL A 107 13.43 -2.66 -1.31
N ASP A 108 14.55 -2.76 -0.61
CA ASP A 108 15.14 -1.67 0.16
C ASP A 108 16.10 -0.89 -0.76
N SER A 109 15.52 -0.13 -1.70
CA SER A 109 16.26 0.74 -2.62
C SER A 109 15.55 2.08 -2.75
N GLU A 110 16.29 3.16 -2.52
CA GLU A 110 15.79 4.52 -2.69
C GLU A 110 15.25 4.76 -4.11
N SER A 111 15.94 4.25 -5.14
CA SER A 111 15.53 4.45 -6.53
C SER A 111 14.19 3.75 -6.83
N ALA A 112 14.03 2.51 -6.35
CA ALA A 112 12.79 1.77 -6.47
C ALA A 112 11.62 2.43 -5.73
N LEU A 113 11.86 2.89 -4.49
CA LEU A 113 10.83 3.51 -3.66
C LEU A 113 10.38 4.87 -4.23
N LYS A 114 11.31 5.66 -4.78
CA LYS A 114 10.97 6.88 -5.51
C LYS A 114 10.11 6.58 -6.74
N LEU A 115 10.46 5.56 -7.53
CA LEU A 115 9.64 5.13 -8.67
C LEU A 115 8.25 4.65 -8.21
N TYR A 116 8.17 3.89 -7.11
CA TYR A 116 6.89 3.49 -6.52
C TYR A 116 5.99 4.69 -6.23
N VAL A 117 6.51 5.70 -5.53
CA VAL A 117 5.74 6.91 -5.21
C VAL A 117 5.25 7.59 -6.48
N ASP A 118 6.08 7.67 -7.50
CA ASP A 118 5.75 8.34 -8.77
C ASP A 118 4.65 7.61 -9.54
N LEU A 119 4.73 6.28 -9.58
CA LEU A 119 3.71 5.44 -10.19
C LEU A 119 2.38 5.48 -9.42
N VAL A 120 2.43 5.51 -8.08
CA VAL A 120 1.23 5.69 -7.24
C VAL A 120 0.56 7.03 -7.55
N LEU A 121 1.31 8.13 -7.52
CA LEU A 121 0.78 9.46 -7.78
C LEU A 121 0.21 9.65 -9.18
N LYS A 122 0.75 8.92 -10.16
CA LYS A 122 0.31 8.99 -11.56
C LYS A 122 -0.93 8.13 -11.81
N ASN A 123 -0.96 6.90 -11.32
CA ASN A 123 -1.90 5.88 -11.80
C ASN A 123 -3.00 5.51 -10.78
N TYR A 124 -2.84 5.78 -9.49
CA TYR A 124 -3.72 5.24 -8.43
C TYR A 124 -4.75 6.23 -7.88
N LYS A 125 -4.94 7.40 -8.51
CA LYS A 125 -5.86 8.45 -8.03
C LYS A 125 -7.31 7.98 -7.83
N ASN A 126 -7.74 7.02 -8.63
CA ASN A 126 -9.08 6.42 -8.59
C ASN A 126 -9.04 4.94 -8.18
N SER A 127 -7.92 4.44 -7.66
CA SER A 127 -7.81 3.03 -7.26
C SER A 127 -8.46 2.79 -5.91
N ASP A 128 -9.14 1.66 -5.79
CA ASP A 128 -9.68 1.19 -4.50
C ASP A 128 -8.58 0.66 -3.58
N PHE A 129 -7.43 0.27 -4.15
CA PHE A 129 -6.32 -0.31 -3.42
C PHE A 129 -4.98 0.25 -3.90
N ILE A 130 -4.09 0.58 -2.96
CA ILE A 130 -2.70 0.95 -3.25
C ILE A 130 -1.80 -0.09 -2.60
N PRO A 131 -0.94 -0.78 -3.36
CA PRO A 131 0.01 -1.72 -2.79
C PRO A 131 0.95 -1.01 -1.82
N ILE A 132 0.91 -1.40 -0.55
CA ILE A 132 1.86 -0.93 0.48
C ILE A 132 2.74 -2.07 1.02
N SER A 133 2.45 -3.33 0.65
CA SER A 133 3.17 -4.56 1.03
C SER A 133 3.71 -4.50 2.47
N ASN A 134 4.99 -4.74 2.67
CA ASN A 134 5.71 -4.72 3.95
C ASN A 134 6.35 -3.36 4.25
N LEU A 135 5.91 -2.26 3.63
CA LEU A 135 6.44 -0.93 3.96
C LEU A 135 6.14 -0.55 5.41
N PHE A 136 5.04 -1.04 5.99
CA PHE A 136 4.70 -0.83 7.40
C PHE A 136 5.73 -1.43 8.37
N GLU A 137 6.41 -2.51 7.96
CA GLU A 137 7.48 -3.16 8.73
C GLU A 137 8.83 -2.43 8.60
N ARG A 138 8.89 -1.37 7.78
CA ARG A 138 10.13 -0.66 7.42
C ARG A 138 10.01 0.86 7.64
N PRO A 139 9.75 1.31 8.88
CA PRO A 139 9.58 2.73 9.20
C PRO A 139 10.79 3.60 8.83
N TYR A 140 12.00 3.04 8.80
CA TYR A 140 13.21 3.76 8.39
C TYR A 140 13.20 4.24 6.92
N LEU A 141 12.23 3.80 6.09
CA LEU A 141 12.07 4.21 4.70
C LEU A 141 11.26 5.51 4.51
N TYR A 142 10.84 6.16 5.60
CA TYR A 142 10.01 7.36 5.56
C TYR A 142 10.51 8.43 4.61
N ASP A 143 11.80 8.77 4.67
CA ASP A 143 12.39 9.88 3.90
C ASP A 143 12.28 9.68 2.38
N TYR A 144 12.25 8.42 1.93
CA TYR A 144 12.09 8.08 0.52
C TYR A 144 10.63 8.10 0.05
N LEU A 145 9.69 8.01 1.00
CA LEU A 145 8.26 7.83 0.73
C LEU A 145 7.48 9.13 1.00
N PHE A 146 7.38 9.54 2.26
CA PHE A 146 6.35 10.44 2.75
C PHE A 146 6.45 11.90 2.30
N PRO A 147 7.63 12.51 2.07
CA PRO A 147 7.68 13.88 1.57
C PRO A 147 6.85 14.09 0.30
N LYS A 148 6.74 13.06 -0.57
CA LYS A 148 5.95 13.10 -1.81
C LYS A 148 4.66 12.29 -1.69
N LEU A 149 4.64 11.18 -0.95
CA LEU A 149 3.49 10.28 -0.81
C LEU A 149 2.31 10.89 -0.05
N TYR A 150 2.50 11.94 0.77
CA TYR A 150 1.38 12.72 1.32
C TYR A 150 0.39 13.20 0.25
N LYS A 151 0.85 13.43 -0.99
CA LYS A 151 -0.04 13.83 -2.10
C LYS A 151 -1.08 12.75 -2.43
N ALA A 152 -0.82 11.47 -2.14
CA ALA A 152 -1.78 10.39 -2.32
C ALA A 152 -2.97 10.49 -1.36
N LEU A 153 -2.82 11.18 -0.22
CA LEU A 153 -3.94 11.49 0.67
C LEU A 153 -4.94 12.49 0.07
N LYS A 154 -4.71 13.00 -1.15
CA LYS A 154 -5.73 13.77 -1.90
C LYS A 154 -6.60 12.90 -2.81
N PHE A 155 -6.33 11.60 -2.90
CA PHE A 155 -7.09 10.70 -3.76
C PHE A 155 -8.54 10.57 -3.28
N LYS A 156 -9.44 10.26 -4.23
CA LYS A 156 -10.88 10.25 -3.99
C LYS A 156 -11.30 9.15 -3.02
N ASN A 157 -10.64 8.00 -3.08
CA ASN A 157 -10.88 6.89 -2.17
C ASN A 157 -10.55 7.32 -0.73
N ALA A 158 -11.56 7.28 0.14
CA ALA A 158 -11.42 7.61 1.55
C ALA A 158 -10.63 6.53 2.31
N LYS A 159 -10.84 5.26 1.96
CA LYS A 159 -10.19 4.07 2.54
C LYS A 159 -8.85 3.81 1.84
N ASN A 160 -7.99 4.83 1.87
CA ASN A 160 -6.69 4.78 1.21
C ASN A 160 -5.64 4.13 2.13
N ASN A 161 -5.01 3.05 1.67
CA ASN A 161 -3.96 2.32 2.40
C ASN A 161 -2.76 3.19 2.82
N ILE A 162 -2.52 4.34 2.18
CA ILE A 162 -1.48 5.29 2.62
C ILE A 162 -1.74 5.80 4.04
N LEU A 163 -3.00 5.82 4.50
CA LEU A 163 -3.32 6.15 5.89
C LEU A 163 -2.80 5.08 6.87
N ILE A 164 -2.88 3.79 6.51
CA ILE A 164 -2.31 2.69 7.32
C ILE A 164 -0.82 2.95 7.51
N LEU A 165 -0.12 3.19 6.39
CA LEU A 165 1.31 3.40 6.41
C LEU A 165 1.72 4.65 7.21
N LEU A 166 0.96 5.75 7.09
CA LEU A 166 1.20 6.96 7.88
C LEU A 166 1.01 6.70 9.38
N ASN A 167 -0.05 5.97 9.76
CA ASN A 167 -0.31 5.61 11.14
C ASN A 167 0.82 4.77 11.75
N ASP A 168 1.30 3.77 11.02
CA ASP A 168 2.36 2.89 11.50
C ASP A 168 3.67 3.66 11.68
N TYR A 169 3.97 4.59 10.77
CA TYR A 169 5.14 5.44 10.88
C TYR A 169 5.01 6.44 12.03
N LEU A 170 3.83 6.99 12.28
CA LEU A 170 3.57 7.83 13.46
C LEU A 170 3.75 7.04 14.76
N ALA A 171 3.23 5.82 14.82
CA ALA A 171 3.40 4.93 15.97
C ALA A 171 4.86 4.55 16.22
N ALA A 172 5.66 4.43 15.16
CA ALA A 172 7.11 4.21 15.24
C ALA A 172 7.90 5.45 15.68
N GLY A 173 7.28 6.63 15.81
CA GLY A 173 7.94 7.86 16.27
C GLY A 173 8.93 8.47 15.28
N ILE A 174 8.87 8.07 14.01
CA ILE A 174 9.85 8.46 12.98
C ILE A 174 9.39 9.63 12.09
N VAL A 175 8.10 10.02 12.19
CA VAL A 175 7.54 11.09 11.36
C VAL A 175 7.91 12.46 11.95
N PRO A 176 8.64 13.33 11.21
CA PRO A 176 9.01 14.65 11.69
C PRO A 176 7.81 15.55 11.96
N VAL A 177 7.86 16.31 13.05
CA VAL A 177 6.79 17.25 13.44
C VAL A 177 6.59 18.35 12.39
N GLU A 178 7.68 18.76 11.74
CA GLU A 178 7.71 19.76 10.68
C GLU A 178 6.90 19.29 9.46
N ASP A 179 7.03 18.02 9.09
CA ASP A 179 6.29 17.43 7.98
C ASP A 179 4.80 17.30 8.30
N LEU A 180 4.47 16.96 9.55
CA LEU A 180 3.09 17.00 10.03
C LEU A 180 2.47 18.39 9.96
N LYS A 181 3.20 19.43 10.41
CA LYS A 181 2.74 20.82 10.34
C LYS A 181 2.54 21.25 8.88
N LYS A 182 3.49 20.95 8.00
CA LYS A 182 3.45 21.29 6.57
C LYS A 182 2.29 20.61 5.84
N ASN A 183 2.01 19.36 6.16
CA ASN A 183 0.99 18.55 5.49
C ASN A 183 -0.36 18.51 6.25
N LYS A 184 -0.48 19.26 7.36
CA LYS A 184 -1.65 19.26 8.25
C LYS A 184 -2.99 19.29 7.52
N LYS A 185 -3.17 20.22 6.58
CA LYS A 185 -4.42 20.35 5.81
C LYS A 185 -4.76 19.07 5.05
N ILE A 186 -3.78 18.52 4.33
CA ILE A 186 -3.97 17.32 3.50
C ILE A 186 -4.32 16.10 4.37
N ILE A 187 -3.65 15.97 5.52
CA ILE A 187 -3.91 14.90 6.49
C ILE A 187 -5.34 15.06 7.04
N CYS A 188 -5.69 16.21 7.61
CA CYS A 188 -7.01 16.46 8.17
C CYS A 188 -8.13 16.28 7.13
N ASP A 189 -7.96 16.74 5.89
CA ASP A 189 -8.91 16.53 4.80
C ASP A 189 -9.13 15.03 4.52
N ALA A 190 -8.08 14.20 4.65
CA ALA A 190 -8.19 12.76 4.50
C ALA A 190 -8.94 12.09 5.66
N LEU A 191 -8.64 12.49 6.89
CA LEU A 191 -9.38 12.02 8.08
C LEU A 191 -10.87 12.34 7.97
N MET A 192 -11.19 13.58 7.58
CA MET A 192 -12.56 14.04 7.41
C MET A 192 -13.35 13.25 6.37
N ARG A 193 -12.71 12.75 5.29
CA ARG A 193 -13.40 11.89 4.33
C ARG A 193 -13.86 10.57 4.97
N VAL A 194 -13.05 9.97 5.83
CA VAL A 194 -13.43 8.73 6.55
C VAL A 194 -14.49 9.04 7.62
N PHE A 195 -14.27 10.09 8.43
CA PHE A 195 -15.23 10.50 9.46
C PHE A 195 -16.60 10.85 8.90
N ASN A 196 -16.67 11.54 7.75
CA ASN A 196 -17.93 11.89 7.11
C ASN A 196 -18.72 10.69 6.60
N ILE A 197 -18.07 9.58 6.26
CA ILE A 197 -18.77 8.33 5.93
C ILE A 197 -19.39 7.75 7.19
N ALA A 198 -18.61 7.65 8.28
CA ALA A 198 -19.08 7.11 9.56
C ALA A 198 -20.16 7.96 10.22
N LEU A 199 -20.13 9.29 10.05
CA LEU A 199 -21.18 10.17 10.56
C LEU A 199 -22.55 9.91 9.90
N LYS A 200 -22.58 9.33 8.70
CA LYS A 200 -23.82 8.99 7.99
C LYS A 200 -24.39 7.63 8.38
N THR A 201 -23.60 6.75 9.00
CA THR A 201 -24.09 5.44 9.45
C THR A 201 -24.90 5.58 10.74
N ASN A 202 -25.95 4.77 10.90
CA ASN A 202 -26.79 4.81 12.09
C ASN A 202 -27.12 3.38 12.52
N PHE A 203 -26.63 2.99 13.69
CA PHE A 203 -26.88 1.69 14.30
C PHE A 203 -27.72 1.86 15.56
N LYS A 204 -28.52 0.85 15.93
CA LYS A 204 -29.32 0.92 17.16
C LYS A 204 -28.45 0.65 18.39
N ASN A 205 -27.43 -0.19 18.24
CA ASN A 205 -26.53 -0.64 19.30
C ASN A 205 -25.19 -1.15 18.72
N THR A 206 -24.25 -1.49 19.60
CA THR A 206 -22.91 -2.00 19.23
C THR A 206 -22.97 -3.31 18.44
N PHE A 207 -23.90 -4.22 18.77
CA PHE A 207 -24.05 -5.51 18.08
C PHE A 207 -24.45 -5.30 16.61
N ASP A 208 -25.38 -4.39 16.32
CA ASP A 208 -25.75 -4.07 14.93
C ASP A 208 -24.54 -3.56 14.15
N ALA A 209 -23.74 -2.67 14.75
CA ALA A 209 -22.53 -2.14 14.14
C ALA A 209 -21.47 -3.23 13.90
N LEU A 210 -21.36 -4.21 14.80
CA LEU A 210 -20.41 -5.31 14.71
C LEU A 210 -20.76 -6.35 13.64
N ASN A 211 -22.01 -6.41 13.21
CA ASN A 211 -22.48 -7.37 12.20
C ASN A 211 -22.65 -6.74 10.80
N ASP A 212 -22.34 -5.46 10.64
CA ASP A 212 -22.38 -4.78 9.33
C ASP A 212 -21.03 -4.91 8.61
N GLU A 213 -20.97 -5.76 7.58
CA GLU A 213 -19.73 -6.09 6.88
C GLU A 213 -19.03 -4.87 6.27
N GLU A 214 -19.80 -3.93 5.70
CA GLU A 214 -19.23 -2.71 5.11
C GLU A 214 -18.64 -1.78 6.18
N TYR A 215 -19.32 -1.69 7.32
CA TYR A 215 -18.91 -0.87 8.44
C TYR A 215 -17.73 -1.45 9.20
N ILE A 216 -17.56 -2.77 9.29
CA ILE A 216 -16.36 -3.37 9.90
C ILE A 216 -15.09 -2.85 9.21
N ASN A 217 -15.07 -2.83 7.88
CA ASN A 217 -13.96 -2.27 7.11
C ASN A 217 -13.82 -0.75 7.36
N LEU A 218 -14.92 -0.01 7.39
CA LEU A 218 -14.87 1.42 7.74
C LEU A 218 -14.29 1.65 9.15
N ARG A 219 -14.65 0.83 10.13
CA ARG A 219 -14.22 0.96 11.53
C ARG A 219 -12.72 0.75 11.68
N PHE A 220 -12.15 -0.19 10.93
CA PHE A 220 -10.68 -0.33 10.84
C PHE A 220 -10.01 0.98 10.38
N PHE A 221 -10.52 1.62 9.32
CA PHE A 221 -10.02 2.92 8.90
C PHE A 221 -10.31 4.06 9.89
N LEU A 222 -11.41 3.99 10.65
CA LEU A 222 -11.70 4.96 11.71
C LEU A 222 -10.67 4.89 12.82
N GLU A 223 -10.30 3.71 13.28
CA GLU A 223 -9.26 3.52 14.29
C GLU A 223 -7.95 4.18 13.84
N ILE A 224 -7.51 3.88 12.62
CA ILE A 224 -6.32 4.49 12.00
C ILE A 224 -6.45 6.03 11.98
N CYS A 225 -7.59 6.54 11.51
CA CYS A 225 -7.78 7.99 11.40
C CYS A 225 -7.82 8.69 12.77
N ILE A 226 -8.43 8.05 13.78
CA ILE A 226 -8.47 8.54 15.16
C ILE A 226 -7.05 8.56 15.74
N ASN A 227 -6.25 7.52 15.50
CA ASN A 227 -4.85 7.49 15.94
C ASN A 227 -4.03 8.62 15.29
N ILE A 228 -4.14 8.82 13.98
CA ILE A 228 -3.45 9.94 13.28
C ILE A 228 -3.90 11.30 13.84
N GLU A 229 -5.19 11.47 14.15
CA GLU A 229 -5.74 12.73 14.69
C GLU A 229 -5.06 13.15 16.01
N SER A 230 -4.56 12.17 16.81
CA SER A 230 -3.85 12.47 18.06
C SER A 230 -2.53 13.21 17.83
N PHE A 231 -1.90 12.99 16.67
CA PHE A 231 -0.67 13.67 16.27
C PHE A 231 -0.95 14.96 15.49
N VAL A 232 -1.99 14.98 14.66
CA VAL A 232 -2.34 16.12 13.81
C VAL A 232 -3.85 16.32 13.74
N SER A 233 -4.32 17.43 14.30
CA SER A 233 -5.74 17.78 14.29
C SER A 233 -6.01 19.22 13.91
N ASN A 234 -7.20 19.47 13.36
CA ASN A 234 -7.80 20.79 13.24
C ASN A 234 -9.14 20.83 13.99
N LYS A 235 -9.81 21.99 13.97
CA LYS A 235 -11.11 22.17 14.64
C LYS A 235 -12.16 21.18 14.11
N GLU A 236 -12.23 20.99 12.80
CA GLU A 236 -13.21 20.14 12.14
C GLU A 236 -13.04 18.66 12.49
N THR A 237 -11.80 18.15 12.52
CA THR A 237 -11.53 16.76 12.90
C THR A 237 -11.90 16.51 14.35
N SER A 238 -11.57 17.45 15.25
CA SER A 238 -11.93 17.33 16.66
C SER A 238 -13.46 17.38 16.88
N GLU A 239 -14.18 18.28 16.20
CA GLU A 239 -15.65 18.32 16.25
C GLU A 239 -16.29 17.05 15.66
N ALA A 240 -15.69 16.46 14.62
CA ALA A 240 -16.15 15.20 14.07
C ALA A 240 -15.98 14.05 15.06
N LEU A 241 -14.87 13.99 15.81
CA LEU A 241 -14.67 13.00 16.88
C LEU A 241 -15.72 13.14 17.98
N GLU A 242 -16.06 14.37 18.40
CA GLU A 242 -17.12 14.60 19.38
C GLU A 242 -18.49 14.08 18.90
N LYS A 243 -18.80 14.27 17.61
CA LYS A 243 -20.03 13.74 17.01
C LYS A 243 -19.99 12.21 16.91
N LEU A 244 -18.85 11.62 16.54
CA LEU A 244 -18.66 10.17 16.47
C LEU A 244 -18.76 9.52 17.86
N LEU A 245 -18.29 10.18 18.92
CA LEU A 245 -18.40 9.71 20.30
C LEU A 245 -19.88 9.51 20.73
N ASN A 246 -20.82 10.21 20.10
CA ASN A 246 -22.25 10.08 20.38
C ASN A 246 -22.92 8.92 19.61
N LYS A 247 -22.22 8.23 18.71
CA LYS A 247 -22.76 7.07 17.98
C LYS A 247 -23.02 5.89 18.90
N LYS A 248 -23.92 4.99 18.51
CA LYS A 248 -24.25 3.75 19.25
C LYS A 248 -23.29 2.61 18.88
N ASP A 249 -22.00 2.90 18.89
CA ASP A 249 -20.91 1.94 18.67
C ASP A 249 -19.86 2.16 19.77
N ASN A 250 -19.87 1.28 20.75
CA ASN A 250 -18.97 1.40 21.90
C ASN A 250 -17.52 1.00 21.58
N GLN A 251 -17.26 0.15 20.57
CA GLN A 251 -15.88 -0.12 20.13
C GLN A 251 -15.25 1.12 19.49
N LEU A 252 -16.00 1.84 18.64
CA LEU A 252 -15.54 3.13 18.11
C LEU A 252 -15.25 4.14 19.23
N LYS A 253 -16.11 4.20 20.27
CA LYS A 253 -15.88 5.10 21.40
C LYS A 253 -14.60 4.79 22.15
N LEU A 254 -14.22 3.52 22.29
CA LEU A 254 -12.96 3.14 22.95
C LEU A 254 -11.75 3.74 22.23
N PHE A 255 -11.72 3.70 20.89
CA PHE A 255 -10.67 4.34 20.10
C PHE A 255 -10.62 5.86 20.32
N ILE A 256 -11.78 6.52 20.36
CA ILE A 256 -11.87 7.97 20.58
C ILE A 256 -11.40 8.35 21.99
N ILE A 257 -11.78 7.55 23.00
CA ILE A 257 -11.37 7.75 24.39
C ILE A 257 -9.85 7.61 24.54
N ASP A 258 -9.24 6.60 23.91
CA ASP A 258 -7.78 6.46 23.90
C ASP A 258 -7.09 7.66 23.25
N ASN A 259 -7.61 8.16 22.12
CA ASN A 259 -7.14 9.42 21.52
C ASN A 259 -7.27 10.61 22.48
N TYR A 260 -8.38 10.73 23.21
CA TYR A 260 -8.58 11.84 24.15
C TYR A 260 -7.56 11.78 25.30
N TYR A 261 -7.29 10.60 25.84
CA TYR A 261 -6.25 10.43 26.85
C TYR A 261 -4.86 10.79 26.34
N LYS A 262 -4.50 10.37 25.12
CA LYS A 262 -3.23 10.78 24.46
C LYS A 262 -3.09 12.31 24.35
N LYS A 263 -4.21 13.03 24.31
CA LYS A 263 -4.27 14.49 24.19
C LYS A 263 -4.56 15.21 25.52
N ASN A 264 -4.55 14.49 26.66
CA ASN A 264 -4.94 15.01 27.97
C ASN A 264 -6.33 15.70 27.97
N LYS A 265 -7.28 15.14 27.21
CA LYS A 265 -8.68 15.59 27.20
C LYS A 265 -9.52 14.75 28.15
N GLU A 266 -10.43 15.41 28.86
CA GLU A 266 -11.38 14.74 29.75
C GLU A 266 -12.48 14.01 28.96
N VAL A 267 -12.90 12.87 29.51
CA VAL A 267 -14.01 12.06 29.01
C VAL A 267 -15.09 12.01 30.08
N LYS A 268 -16.35 12.16 29.68
CA LYS A 268 -17.48 12.09 30.63
C LYS A 268 -17.58 10.70 31.25
N GLU A 269 -17.69 10.62 32.58
CA GLU A 269 -17.86 9.36 33.32
C GLU A 269 -19.05 8.55 32.81
N SER A 270 -20.16 9.21 32.44
CA SER A 270 -21.34 8.56 31.89
C SER A 270 -21.07 7.80 30.58
N THR A 271 -20.10 8.24 29.78
CA THR A 271 -19.66 7.51 28.58
C THR A 271 -18.90 6.24 28.95
N ILE A 272 -18.01 6.33 29.95
CA ILE A 272 -17.23 5.19 30.44
C ILE A 272 -18.15 4.13 31.06
N GLU A 273 -19.11 4.55 31.88
CA GLU A 273 -20.12 3.65 32.46
C GLU A 273 -20.99 2.97 31.42
N GLN A 274 -21.36 3.67 30.34
CA GLN A 274 -22.14 3.08 29.27
C GLN A 274 -21.39 1.94 28.59
N ILE A 275 -20.08 2.12 28.36
CA ILE A 275 -19.23 1.11 27.71
C ILE A 275 -18.99 -0.07 28.65
N SER A 276 -18.71 0.16 29.94
CA SER A 276 -18.41 -0.91 30.89
C SER A 276 -19.57 -1.90 31.12
N LYS A 277 -20.81 -1.41 30.95
CA LYS A 277 -22.06 -2.18 31.03
C LYS A 277 -22.41 -2.91 29.73
N ASP A 278 -21.73 -2.62 28.62
CA ASP A 278 -21.97 -3.28 27.33
C ASP A 278 -21.30 -4.65 27.26
N LYS A 279 -22.09 -5.67 26.90
CA LYS A 279 -21.61 -7.05 26.77
C LYS A 279 -20.93 -7.32 25.43
N TYR A 280 -21.18 -6.48 24.41
CA TYR A 280 -20.66 -6.67 23.05
C TYR A 280 -19.36 -5.91 22.78
N SER A 281 -18.92 -5.08 23.73
CA SER A 281 -17.69 -4.28 23.63
C SER A 281 -16.46 -4.95 24.23
N ARG A 282 -16.65 -6.08 24.93
CA ARG A 282 -15.58 -6.92 25.47
C ARG A 282 -15.18 -7.97 24.46
#